data_AF-A0A849KZR8-F1
#
_entry.id   AF-A0A849KZR8-F1
#
_cell.length_a   1.000
_cell.length_b   1.000
_cell.length_c   1.000
_cell.angle_alpha   90.00
_cell.angle_beta   90.00
_cell.angle_gamma   90.00
#
_symmetry.space_group_name_H-M   'P 1'
#
loop_
_entity.id
_entity.type
_entity.pdbx_description
1 polymer ?
#
loop_
_entity_poly.entity_id
_entity_poly.type
_entity_poly.pdbx_seq_one_letter_code
_entity_poly.pdbx_strand_id
1 'polypeptide(L)'
;MLESVLGYGIIRRNKIGWMSAMLPRYLRPVFDREAYGPLSRTEKAVRFAVFVPLSVLCMLPGFLAISALVVTCGTVPTRILADETGTMTVLKLIILVLAPVLFMVGLGIRKYCLPFD
;
A
#
# COMPACT_ATOMS: atom_id res chain seq x y z
N MET A 1 6.81 -29.45 17.65
CA MET A 1 7.11 -28.46 16.59
C MET A 1 6.00 -28.34 15.53
N LEU A 2 5.17 -29.38 15.29
CA LEU A 2 4.01 -29.32 14.39
C LEU A 2 2.79 -28.55 14.98
N GLU A 3 2.58 -28.63 16.29
CA GLU A 3 1.42 -28.02 16.95
C GLU A 3 1.45 -26.49 16.97
N SER A 4 2.63 -25.89 17.01
CA SER A 4 2.77 -24.43 16.96
C SER A 4 2.44 -23.86 15.58
N VAL A 5 2.64 -24.62 14.49
CA VAL A 5 2.30 -24.23 13.11
C VAL A 5 0.79 -24.35 12.85
N LEU A 6 0.16 -25.42 13.36
CA LEU A 6 -1.29 -25.60 13.31
C LEU A 6 -2.02 -24.56 14.17
N GLY A 7 -1.54 -24.30 15.38
CA GLY A 7 -2.07 -23.25 16.27
C GLY A 7 -1.94 -21.86 15.66
N TYR A 8 -0.79 -21.51 15.08
CA TYR A 8 -0.62 -20.24 14.37
C TYR A 8 -1.55 -20.10 13.15
N GLY A 9 -1.76 -21.19 12.40
CA GLY A 9 -2.66 -21.21 11.24
C GLY A 9 -4.13 -21.02 11.62
N ILE A 10 -4.58 -21.63 12.72
CA ILE A 10 -5.96 -21.54 13.22
C ILE A 10 -6.23 -20.16 13.85
N ILE A 11 -5.29 -19.63 14.64
CA ILE A 11 -5.41 -18.29 15.24
C ILE A 11 -5.38 -17.20 14.15
N ARG A 12 -4.54 -17.36 13.12
CA ARG A 12 -4.51 -16.45 11.97
C ARG A 12 -5.79 -16.53 11.13
N ARG A 13 -6.33 -17.72 10.88
CA ARG A 13 -7.65 -17.89 10.21
C ARG A 13 -8.78 -17.23 10.99
N ASN A 14 -8.80 -17.33 12.32
CA ASN A 14 -9.92 -16.81 13.11
C ASN A 14 -9.88 -15.27 13.18
N LYS A 15 -8.70 -14.64 13.36
CA LYS A 15 -8.61 -13.17 13.33
C LYS A 15 -8.91 -12.57 11.95
N ILE A 16 -8.49 -13.24 10.88
CA ILE A 16 -8.79 -12.81 9.50
C ILE A 16 -10.28 -13.05 9.21
N GLY A 17 -10.88 -14.16 9.66
CA GLY A 17 -12.29 -14.48 9.44
C GLY A 17 -13.27 -13.43 9.97
N TRP A 18 -12.98 -12.82 11.12
CA TRP A 18 -13.85 -11.79 11.71
C TRP A 18 -13.77 -10.45 10.96
N MET A 19 -12.59 -10.00 10.52
CA MET A 19 -12.47 -8.80 9.67
C MET A 19 -12.93 -9.06 8.24
N SER A 20 -12.64 -10.25 7.70
CA SER A 20 -13.06 -10.66 6.37
C SER A 20 -14.58 -10.78 6.28
N ALA A 21 -15.30 -11.32 7.28
CA ALA A 21 -16.76 -11.41 7.26
C ALA A 21 -17.46 -10.04 7.16
N MET A 22 -16.87 -8.99 7.73
CA MET A 22 -17.42 -7.62 7.73
C MET A 22 -17.14 -6.84 6.43
N LEU A 23 -16.06 -7.16 5.72
CA LEU A 23 -15.69 -6.47 4.49
C LEU A 23 -16.42 -7.06 3.27
N PRO A 24 -17.04 -6.23 2.40
CA PRO A 24 -17.60 -6.69 1.14
C PRO A 24 -16.56 -7.45 0.30
N ARG A 25 -16.97 -8.49 -0.43
CA ARG A 25 -16.08 -9.34 -1.23
C ARG A 25 -15.21 -8.54 -2.21
N TYR A 26 -15.66 -7.38 -2.69
CA TYR A 26 -14.91 -6.51 -3.58
C TYR A 26 -13.87 -5.61 -2.88
N LEU A 27 -13.79 -5.55 -1.55
CA LEU A 27 -12.77 -4.76 -0.82
C LEU A 27 -11.66 -5.62 -0.21
N ARG A 28 -11.76 -6.95 -0.31
CA ARG A 28 -10.82 -7.87 0.36
C ARG A 28 -9.51 -8.05 -0.43
N PRO A 29 -8.36 -8.22 0.26
CA PRO A 29 -7.12 -8.57 -0.41
C PRO A 29 -7.22 -9.93 -1.13
N VAL A 30 -6.49 -10.09 -2.23
CA VAL A 30 -6.57 -11.24 -3.14
C VAL A 30 -5.96 -12.52 -2.55
N PHE A 31 -5.24 -12.44 -1.43
CA PHE A 31 -4.78 -13.63 -0.71
C PHE A 31 -5.89 -14.55 -0.20
N ASP A 32 -7.11 -14.02 -0.06
CA ASP A 32 -8.29 -14.77 0.40
C ASP A 32 -9.06 -15.43 -0.77
N ARG A 33 -8.52 -15.41 -2.01
CA ARG A 33 -9.22 -15.90 -3.21
C ARG A 33 -9.55 -17.38 -3.16
N GLU A 34 -8.69 -18.19 -2.56
CA GLU A 34 -8.93 -19.63 -2.35
C GLU A 34 -10.12 -19.88 -1.40
N ALA A 35 -10.44 -18.93 -0.51
CA ALA A 35 -11.54 -19.07 0.45
C ALA A 35 -12.92 -18.64 -0.08
N TYR A 36 -12.97 -17.86 -1.18
CA TYR A 36 -14.22 -17.22 -1.64
C TYR A 36 -14.58 -17.44 -3.11
N GLY A 37 -13.76 -18.16 -3.88
CA GLY A 37 -14.03 -18.49 -5.28
C GLY A 37 -13.74 -17.34 -6.27
N PRO A 38 -14.04 -17.55 -7.58
CA PRO A 38 -13.73 -16.57 -8.62
C PRO A 38 -14.58 -15.29 -8.47
N LEU A 39 -13.94 -14.14 -8.67
CA LEU A 39 -14.58 -12.83 -8.69
C LEU A 39 -15.36 -12.63 -10.00
N SER A 40 -16.58 -12.09 -9.89
CA SER A 40 -17.37 -11.70 -11.05
C SER A 40 -16.77 -10.48 -11.77
N ARG A 41 -17.13 -10.28 -13.05
CA ARG A 41 -16.63 -9.14 -13.86
C ARG A 41 -16.97 -7.79 -13.24
N THR A 42 -18.14 -7.66 -12.62
CA THR A 42 -18.59 -6.44 -11.95
C THR A 42 -17.80 -6.16 -10.67
N GLU A 43 -17.51 -7.18 -9.87
CA GLU A 43 -16.66 -7.02 -8.66
C GLU A 43 -15.22 -6.66 -9.01
N LYS A 44 -14.67 -7.21 -10.12
CA LYS A 44 -13.37 -6.77 -10.66
C LYS A 44 -13.39 -5.29 -11.05
N ALA A 45 -14.46 -4.82 -11.70
CA ALA A 45 -14.59 -3.42 -12.09
C ALA A 45 -14.69 -2.47 -10.88
N VAL A 46 -15.45 -2.84 -9.84
CA VAL A 46 -15.55 -2.05 -8.59
C VAL A 46 -14.20 -2.00 -7.86
N ARG A 47 -13.48 -3.14 -7.77
CA ARG A 47 -12.11 -3.19 -7.22
C ARG A 47 -11.18 -2.24 -7.95
N PHE A 48 -11.21 -2.26 -9.28
CA PHE A 48 -10.40 -1.37 -10.10
C PHE A 48 -10.75 0.10 -9.82
N ALA A 49 -12.04 0.45 -9.84
CA ALA A 49 -12.51 1.81 -9.63
C ALA A 49 -12.15 2.39 -8.24
N VAL A 50 -12.04 1.54 -7.20
CA VAL A 50 -11.70 1.98 -5.84
C VAL A 50 -10.20 1.96 -5.58
N PHE A 51 -9.53 0.84 -5.86
CA PHE A 51 -8.14 0.65 -5.46
C PHE A 51 -7.13 1.31 -6.40
N VAL A 52 -7.45 1.51 -7.67
CA VAL A 52 -6.57 2.22 -8.61
C VAL A 52 -6.38 3.68 -8.20
N PRO A 53 -7.43 4.52 -8.05
CA PRO A 53 -7.23 5.91 -7.65
C PRO A 53 -6.58 6.02 -6.26
N LEU A 54 -6.92 5.12 -5.33
CA LEU A 54 -6.28 5.09 -4.01
C LEU A 54 -4.78 4.76 -4.11
N SER A 55 -4.40 3.78 -4.94
CA SER A 55 -3.01 3.43 -5.16
C SER A 55 -2.23 4.58 -5.80
N VAL A 56 -2.83 5.28 -6.77
CA VAL A 56 -2.22 6.44 -7.42
C VAL A 56 -2.04 7.58 -6.41
N LEU A 57 -3.05 7.87 -5.59
CA LEU A 57 -2.97 8.91 -4.56
C LEU A 57 -1.85 8.63 -3.56
N CYS A 58 -1.69 7.37 -3.13
CA CYS A 58 -0.61 6.97 -2.23
C CYS A 58 0.77 7.01 -2.91
N MET A 59 0.87 6.68 -4.19
CA MET A 59 2.15 6.69 -4.91
C MET A 59 2.60 8.09 -5.33
N LEU A 60 1.67 9.03 -5.51
CA LEU A 60 1.94 10.34 -6.08
C LEU A 60 3.01 11.15 -5.29
N PRO A 61 2.99 11.22 -3.95
CA PRO A 61 4.05 11.88 -3.19
C PRO A 61 5.42 11.24 -3.39
N GLY A 62 5.49 9.91 -3.41
CA GLY A 62 6.73 9.17 -3.69
C GLY A 62 7.26 9.41 -5.10
N PHE A 63 6.36 9.42 -6.09
CA PHE A 63 6.71 9.69 -7.47
C PHE A 63 7.23 11.13 -7.66
N LEU A 64 6.61 12.11 -7.01
CA LEU A 64 7.07 13.50 -7.03
C LEU A 64 8.44 13.66 -6.33
N ALA A 65 8.67 12.96 -5.22
CA ALA A 65 9.96 12.99 -4.54
C ALA A 65 11.08 12.38 -5.41
N ILE A 66 10.81 11.24 -6.04
CA ILE A 66 11.76 10.58 -6.96
C ILE A 66 11.97 11.42 -8.21
N SER A 67 10.92 11.99 -8.80
CA SER A 67 11.06 12.83 -10.00
C SER A 67 11.84 14.10 -9.69
N ALA A 68 11.62 14.74 -8.54
CA ALA A 68 12.42 15.87 -8.09
C ALA A 68 13.91 15.48 -7.90
N LEU A 69 14.19 14.29 -7.36
CA LEU A 69 15.55 13.77 -7.26
C LEU A 69 16.20 13.60 -8.64
N VAL A 70 15.51 12.98 -9.59
CA VAL A 70 16.04 12.70 -10.94
C VAL A 70 16.21 13.99 -11.75
N VAL A 71 15.18 14.84 -11.82
CA VAL A 71 15.19 16.07 -12.63
C VAL A 71 16.22 17.07 -12.14
N THR A 72 16.44 17.14 -10.82
CA THR A 72 17.40 18.09 -10.23
C THR A 72 18.78 17.48 -9.97
N CYS A 73 19.03 16.25 -10.45
CA CYS A 73 20.25 15.47 -10.16
C CYS A 73 20.58 15.43 -8.65
N GLY A 74 19.56 15.38 -7.81
CA GLY A 74 19.67 15.38 -6.35
C GLY A 74 19.94 16.72 -5.70
N THR A 75 20.13 17.82 -6.44
CA THR A 75 20.49 19.13 -5.86
C THR A 75 19.40 19.73 -4.98
N VAL A 76 18.12 19.63 -5.38
CA VAL A 76 17.01 20.18 -4.59
C VAL A 76 16.75 19.36 -3.33
N PRO A 77 16.62 18.01 -3.39
CA PRO A 77 16.44 17.20 -2.20
C PRO A 77 17.60 17.32 -1.21
N THR A 78 18.85 17.36 -1.70
CA THR A 78 20.03 17.51 -0.81
C THR A 78 20.06 18.86 -0.09
N ARG A 79 19.70 19.96 -0.76
CA ARG A 79 19.57 21.27 -0.10
C ARG A 79 18.48 21.30 0.96
N ILE A 80 17.34 20.68 0.68
CA ILE A 80 16.24 20.57 1.66
C ILE A 80 16.70 19.74 2.87
N LEU A 81 17.46 18.66 2.65
CA LEU A 81 17.95 17.79 3.72
C LEU A 81 19.07 18.43 4.55
N ALA A 82 19.95 19.20 3.91
CA ALA A 82 21.07 19.90 4.53
C ALA A 82 20.67 21.21 5.23
N ASP A 83 19.41 21.65 5.12
CA ASP A 83 18.93 22.86 5.78
C ASP A 83 18.89 22.69 7.32
N GLU A 84 19.77 23.35 8.04
CA GLU A 84 19.84 23.29 9.52
C GLU A 84 18.96 24.35 10.21
N THR A 85 18.34 25.26 9.46
CA THR A 85 17.52 26.36 10.01
C THR A 85 16.23 25.91 10.68
N GLY A 86 15.88 24.62 10.56
CA GLY A 86 14.65 24.04 11.11
C GLY A 86 13.39 24.40 10.31
N THR A 87 13.47 25.35 9.38
CA THR A 87 12.33 25.82 8.58
C THR A 87 11.78 24.75 7.63
N MET A 88 12.65 23.85 7.15
CA MET A 88 12.27 22.77 6.23
C MET A 88 12.00 21.43 6.91
N THR A 89 11.89 21.37 8.24
CA THR A 89 11.65 20.13 9.00
C THR A 89 10.44 19.33 8.52
N VAL A 90 9.33 20.00 8.22
CA VAL A 90 8.13 19.36 7.66
C VAL A 90 8.40 18.75 6.29
N LEU A 91 9.12 19.46 5.42
CA LEU A 91 9.45 18.99 4.08
C LEU A 91 10.42 17.79 4.13
N LYS A 92 11.36 17.79 5.08
CA LYS A 92 12.24 16.64 5.36
C LYS A 92 11.43 15.41 5.76
N LEU A 93 10.49 15.55 6.69
CA LEU A 93 9.62 14.44 7.11
C LEU A 93 8.76 13.91 5.96
N ILE A 94 8.26 14.80 5.10
CA ILE A 94 7.48 14.40 3.93
C ILE A 94 8.36 13.58 2.97
N ILE A 95 9.57 14.04 2.65
CA ILE A 95 10.45 13.38 1.67
C ILE A 95 11.06 12.09 2.22
N LEU A 96 11.54 12.09 3.47
CA LEU A 96 12.25 10.94 4.07
C LEU A 96 11.33 9.85 4.60
N VAL A 97 10.13 10.21 5.05
CA VAL A 97 9.26 9.28 5.80
C VAL A 97 7.92 9.11 5.10
N LEU A 98 7.17 10.20 4.93
CA LEU A 98 5.78 10.09 4.46
C LEU A 98 5.71 9.58 3.02
N ALA A 99 6.49 10.15 2.11
CA ALA A 99 6.54 9.78 0.71
C ALA A 99 6.93 8.30 0.49
N PRO A 100 8.03 7.76 1.08
CA PRO A 100 8.37 6.35 0.91
C PRO A 100 7.36 5.42 1.60
N VAL A 101 6.80 5.78 2.76
CA VAL A 101 5.77 4.97 3.42
C VAL A 101 4.51 4.90 2.56
N LEU A 102 3.99 6.03 2.09
CA LEU A 102 2.81 6.07 1.21
C LEU A 102 3.08 5.35 -0.11
N PHE A 103 4.29 5.45 -0.67
CA PHE A 103 4.66 4.72 -1.87
C PHE A 103 4.62 3.20 -1.64
N MET A 104 5.15 2.71 -0.52
CA MET A 104 5.10 1.30 -0.13
C MET A 104 3.66 0.83 0.10
N VAL A 105 2.81 1.66 0.72
CA VAL A 105 1.37 1.37 0.86
C VAL A 105 0.71 1.27 -0.51
N GLY A 106 0.98 2.21 -1.42
CA GLY A 106 0.49 2.16 -2.80
C GLY A 106 0.91 0.87 -3.52
N LEU A 107 2.18 0.47 -3.39
CA LEU A 107 2.68 -0.79 -3.95
C LEU A 107 1.97 -2.01 -3.32
N GLY A 108 1.72 -1.96 -2.01
CA GLY A 108 0.94 -2.96 -1.28
C GLY A 108 -0.48 -3.09 -1.81
N ILE A 109 -1.19 -1.97 -2.01
CA ILE A 109 -2.54 -1.96 -2.61
C ILE A 109 -2.49 -2.59 -4.01
N ARG A 110 -1.48 -2.25 -4.81
CA ARG A 110 -1.35 -2.78 -6.17
C ARG A 110 -1.06 -4.29 -6.18
N LYS A 111 -0.19 -4.74 -5.29
CA LYS A 111 0.18 -6.16 -5.16
C LYS A 111 -0.93 -7.02 -4.57
N TYR A 112 -1.66 -6.51 -3.58
CA TYR A 112 -2.58 -7.30 -2.77
C TYR A 112 -4.06 -7.06 -3.08
N CYS A 113 -4.43 -5.92 -3.67
CA CYS A 113 -5.82 -5.60 -4.00
C CYS A 113 -6.12 -5.58 -5.50
N LEU A 114 -5.09 -5.44 -6.36
CA LEU A 114 -5.21 -5.32 -7.82
C LEU A 114 -4.64 -6.48 -8.71
N PRO A 115 -4.44 -7.73 -8.26
CA PRO A 115 -4.19 -8.82 -9.22
C PRO A 115 -5.50 -9.32 -9.86
N PHE A 116 -5.57 -9.25 -11.20
CA PHE A 116 -6.76 -9.51 -12.01
C PHE A 116 -6.83 -10.88 -12.68
N ASP A 117 -6.00 -11.85 -12.26
CA ASP A 117 -5.95 -13.20 -12.87
C ASP A 117 -7.23 -14.02 -12.61
#